data_AF-A0A820J9B6-F1
#
_entry.id   AF-A0A820J9B6-F1
#
_cell.length_a   1.000
_cell.length_b   1.000
_cell.length_c   1.000
_cell.angle_alpha   90.00
_cell.angle_beta   90.00
_cell.angle_gamma   90.00
#
_symmetry.space_group_name_H-M   'P 1'
#
loop_
_entity.id
_entity.type
_entity.pdbx_description
1 polymer ?
#
loop_
_entity_poly.entity_id
_entity_poly.type
_entity_poly.pdbx_seq_one_letter_code
_entity_poly.pdbx_strand_id
1 'polypeptide(L)'
;MDTLMPELYENLVSLCSKDIGFCFKDIEYDSLKYRIFNYNLCSYDQFSNNPSALNCRGTMFDITNLEDIQLVCLPPEKFFNYEEGNGANIHRLGTFGVQMEKLDGSLISTYLHKQQMKLKSKASLTSSQAIEATQLLT
;
A
#
# COMPACT_ATOMS: atom_id res chain seq x y z
N MET A 1 5.30 19.94 8.77
CA MET A 1 5.58 18.66 8.07
C MET A 1 4.98 17.45 8.80
N ASP A 2 4.51 17.58 10.04
CA ASP A 2 4.06 16.46 10.90
C ASP A 2 2.60 16.00 10.73
N THR A 3 1.83 16.53 9.78
CA THR A 3 0.38 16.23 9.66
C THR A 3 0.02 15.20 8.60
N LEU A 4 0.94 14.86 7.69
CA LEU A 4 0.69 13.97 6.54
C LEU A 4 0.50 12.50 6.94
N MET A 5 1.23 12.04 7.97
CA MET A 5 1.16 10.64 8.41
C MET A 5 -0.16 10.33 9.15
N PRO A 6 -0.62 11.16 10.11
CA PRO A 6 -1.93 10.97 10.71
C PRO A 6 -3.06 11.04 9.67
N GLU A 7 -3.00 12.00 8.74
CA GLU A 7 -4.04 12.16 7.71
C GLU A 7 -4.14 10.94 6.79
N LEU A 8 -3.01 10.37 6.35
CA LEU A 8 -3.01 9.17 5.51
C LEU A 8 -3.67 7.98 6.24
N TYR A 9 -3.29 7.73 7.48
CA TYR A 9 -3.85 6.61 8.25
C TYR A 9 -5.36 6.76 8.44
N GLU A 10 -5.82 7.94 8.89
CA GLU A 10 -7.24 8.21 9.12
C GLU A 10 -8.06 8.11 7.83
N ASN A 11 -7.54 8.62 6.72
CA ASN A 11 -8.19 8.48 5.42
C ASN A 11 -8.36 7.01 5.02
N LEU A 12 -7.34 6.18 5.21
CA LEU A 12 -7.38 4.76 4.87
C LEU A 12 -8.31 3.96 5.80
N VAL A 13 -8.32 4.24 7.11
CA VAL A 13 -9.28 3.63 8.04
C VAL A 13 -10.71 4.01 7.66
N SER A 14 -10.96 5.30 7.40
CA SER A 14 -12.26 5.79 6.96
C SER A 14 -12.71 5.12 5.67
N LEU A 15 -11.81 4.98 4.69
CA LEU A 15 -12.07 4.34 3.40
C LEU A 15 -12.54 2.89 3.58
N CYS A 16 -11.81 2.08 4.35
CA CYS A 16 -12.17 0.69 4.62
C CYS A 16 -13.49 0.53 5.39
N SER A 17 -13.94 1.56 6.11
CA SER A 17 -15.24 1.53 6.80
C SER A 17 -16.43 1.90 5.90
N LYS A 18 -16.18 2.68 4.84
CA LYS A 18 -17.23 3.25 3.97
C LYS A 18 -17.46 2.43 2.70
N ASP A 19 -16.42 1.75 2.23
CA ASP A 19 -16.43 1.09 0.93
C ASP A 19 -15.90 -0.35 1.05
N ILE A 20 -16.77 -1.30 0.71
CA ILE A 20 -16.51 -2.75 0.79
C ILE A 20 -15.38 -3.24 -0.12
N GLY A 21 -15.00 -2.44 -1.12
CA GLY A 21 -13.90 -2.76 -2.02
C GLY A 21 -12.53 -2.66 -1.32
N PHE A 22 -12.43 -1.79 -0.31
CA PHE A 22 -11.20 -1.58 0.46
C PHE A 22 -11.26 -2.31 1.80
N CYS A 23 -10.10 -2.78 2.26
CA CYS A 23 -10.00 -3.54 3.50
C CYS A 23 -8.63 -3.34 4.15
N PHE A 24 -8.50 -3.78 5.40
CA PHE A 24 -7.21 -3.94 6.02
C PHE A 24 -7.15 -5.26 6.78
N LYS A 25 -5.94 -5.72 7.05
CA LYS A 25 -5.68 -6.87 7.91
C LYS A 25 -4.69 -6.49 9.00
N ASP A 26 -5.04 -6.83 10.23
CA ASP A 26 -4.12 -6.75 11.37
C ASP A 26 -3.29 -8.03 11.45
N ILE A 27 -1.99 -7.88 11.71
CA ILE A 27 -1.03 -8.98 11.81
C ILE A 27 -0.21 -8.76 13.07
N GLU A 28 -0.20 -9.75 13.96
CA GLU A 28 0.71 -9.79 15.10
C GLU A 28 2.01 -10.49 14.68
N TYR A 29 3.14 -9.86 14.95
CA TYR A 29 4.46 -10.38 14.61
C TYR A 29 5.51 -9.85 15.57
N ASP A 30 6.15 -10.77 16.30
CA ASP A 30 7.25 -10.48 17.22
C ASP A 30 6.90 -9.38 18.25
N SER A 31 5.73 -9.55 18.89
CA SER A 31 5.12 -8.64 19.88
C SER A 31 4.74 -7.25 19.35
N LEU A 32 4.82 -7.02 18.04
CA LEU A 32 4.29 -5.83 17.38
C LEU A 32 3.01 -6.16 16.64
N LYS A 33 2.14 -5.16 16.48
CA LYS A 33 0.89 -5.26 15.73
C LYS A 33 0.95 -4.35 14.52
N TYR A 34 0.88 -4.94 13.33
CA TYR A 34 0.86 -4.23 12.06
C TYR A 34 -0.54 -4.21 11.46
N ARG A 35 -0.88 -3.12 10.77
CA ARG A 35 -2.08 -3.03 9.92
C ARG A 35 -1.67 -2.83 8.47
N ILE A 36 -2.05 -3.75 7.59
CA ILE A 36 -1.81 -3.65 6.15
C ILE A 36 -3.12 -3.29 5.45
N PHE A 37 -3.14 -2.14 4.78
CA PHE A 37 -4.25 -1.69 3.96
C PHE A 37 -4.18 -2.30 2.56
N ASN A 38 -5.31 -2.77 2.05
CA ASN A 38 -5.42 -3.43 0.77
C ASN A 38 -6.81 -3.20 0.15
N TYR A 39 -7.02 -3.69 -1.06
CA TYR A 39 -8.31 -3.72 -1.71
C TYR A 39 -8.55 -5.07 -2.39
N ASN A 40 -9.83 -5.37 -2.56
CA ASN A 40 -10.34 -6.51 -3.31
C ASN A 40 -10.61 -6.08 -4.76
N LEU A 41 -11.87 -5.84 -5.10
CA LEU A 41 -12.28 -5.32 -6.40
C LEU A 41 -12.80 -3.89 -6.22
N CYS A 42 -12.08 -2.93 -6.80
CA CYS A 42 -12.45 -1.52 -6.78
C CYS A 42 -12.45 -0.96 -8.20
N SER A 43 -13.42 -0.10 -8.50
CA SER A 43 -13.51 0.65 -9.74
C SER A 43 -12.54 1.83 -9.77
N TYR A 44 -12.30 2.38 -10.96
CA TYR A 44 -11.54 3.61 -11.14
C TYR A 44 -12.10 4.78 -10.31
N ASP A 45 -13.43 4.92 -10.27
CA ASP A 45 -14.09 5.99 -9.54
C ASP A 45 -13.92 5.85 -8.03
N GLN A 46 -13.95 4.61 -7.51
CA GLN A 46 -13.68 4.35 -6.09
C GLN A 46 -12.26 4.78 -5.70
N PHE A 47 -11.27 4.59 -6.59
CA PHE A 47 -9.92 5.08 -6.35
C PHE A 47 -9.78 6.60 -6.53
N SER A 48 -10.50 7.19 -7.48
CA SER A 48 -10.32 8.61 -7.85
C SER A 48 -11.07 9.56 -6.94
N ASN A 49 -12.22 9.14 -6.40
CA ASN A 49 -13.11 10.01 -5.63
C ASN A 49 -12.84 9.96 -4.12
N ASN A 50 -11.99 9.05 -3.66
CA ASN A 50 -11.72 8.86 -2.24
C ASN A 50 -10.30 9.30 -1.87
N PRO A 51 -10.13 10.12 -0.81
CA PRO A 51 -8.82 10.50 -0.31
C PRO A 51 -7.95 9.29 0.00
N SER A 52 -6.67 9.36 -0.40
CA SER A 52 -5.67 8.31 -0.16
C SER A 52 -5.99 6.92 -0.72
N ALA A 53 -7.06 6.73 -1.49
CA ALA A 53 -7.46 5.39 -1.96
C ALA A 53 -6.40 4.74 -2.86
N LEU A 54 -5.65 5.52 -3.63
CA LEU A 54 -4.51 5.02 -4.41
C LEU A 54 -3.41 4.40 -3.53
N ASN A 55 -3.26 4.87 -2.28
CA ASN A 55 -2.35 4.33 -1.28
C ASN A 55 -2.91 3.12 -0.53
N CYS A 56 -4.16 2.69 -0.78
CA CYS A 56 -4.74 1.50 -0.16
C CYS A 56 -4.25 0.18 -0.81
N ARG A 57 -2.96 0.11 -1.18
CA ARG A 57 -2.34 -0.98 -1.96
C ARG A 57 -1.09 -1.53 -1.27
N GLY A 58 -1.25 -2.05 -0.06
CA GLY A 58 -0.20 -2.70 0.71
C GLY A 58 0.58 -1.77 1.64
N THR A 59 0.12 -0.53 1.81
CA THR A 59 0.63 0.40 2.84
C THR A 59 0.45 -0.22 4.21
N MET A 60 1.49 -0.11 5.05
CA MET A 60 1.52 -0.77 6.36
C MET A 60 1.94 0.18 7.46
N PHE A 61 1.20 0.12 8.56
CA PHE A 61 1.47 0.88 9.78
C PHE A 61 1.76 -0.07 10.95
N ASP A 62 2.65 0.35 11.84
CA ASP A 62 2.74 -0.18 13.19
C ASP A 62 1.65 0.50 14.03
N ILE A 63 0.75 -0.31 14.58
CA ILE A 63 -0.39 0.11 15.41
C ILE A 63 -0.27 -0.50 16.82
N THR A 64 0.93 -0.90 17.23
CA THR A 64 1.19 -1.44 18.57
C THR A 64 0.81 -0.43 19.64
N ASN A 65 1.15 0.84 19.43
CA ASN A 65 0.68 1.97 20.22
C ASN A 65 -0.31 2.80 19.39
N LEU A 66 -1.59 2.84 19.80
CA LEU A 66 -2.61 3.62 19.10
C LEU A 66 -2.45 5.13 19.26
N GLU A 67 -1.69 5.58 20.27
CA GLU A 67 -1.33 6.99 20.44
C GLU A 67 -0.13 7.40 19.57
N ASP A 68 0.60 6.43 19.02
CA ASP A 68 1.82 6.64 18.23
C ASP A 68 1.88 5.67 17.04
N ILE A 69 1.03 5.94 16.05
CA ILE A 69 0.93 5.13 14.82
C ILE A 69 2.05 5.51 13.85
N GLN A 70 2.82 4.52 13.43
CA GLN A 70 4.01 4.74 12.60
C GLN A 70 3.85 4.09 11.22
N LEU A 71 4.06 4.87 10.15
CA LEU A 71 4.12 4.30 8.79
C LEU A 71 5.44 3.53 8.63
N VAL A 72 5.36 2.22 8.43
CA VAL A 72 6.53 1.35 8.32
C VAL A 72 6.78 0.86 6.89
N CYS A 73 5.81 0.99 5.98
CA CYS A 73 5.96 0.65 4.57
C CYS A 73 5.00 1.45 3.68
N LEU A 74 5.54 2.05 2.61
CA LEU A 74 4.77 2.77 1.58
C LEU A 74 5.13 2.24 0.18
N PRO A 75 4.47 1.19 -0.32
CA PRO A 75 4.63 0.73 -1.70
C PRO A 75 4.11 1.78 -2.70
N PRO A 76 4.43 1.65 -4.00
CA PRO A 76 3.87 2.54 -5.02
C PRO A 76 2.34 2.56 -5.01
N GLU A 77 1.79 3.76 -5.19
CA GLU A 77 0.36 4.00 -5.38
C GLU A 77 -0.23 3.10 -6.49
N LYS A 78 -1.53 2.80 -6.38
CA LYS A 78 -2.27 2.17 -7.46
C LYS A 78 -2.19 3.06 -8.70
N PHE A 79 -1.61 2.53 -9.77
CA PHE A 79 -1.70 3.10 -11.11
C PHE A 79 -2.58 2.22 -11.99
N PHE A 80 -3.05 2.77 -13.10
CA PHE A 80 -3.95 2.13 -14.05
C PHE A 80 -3.25 1.93 -15.38
N ASN A 81 -3.80 1.05 -16.21
CA ASN A 81 -3.31 0.89 -17.58
C ASN A 81 -3.66 2.14 -18.40
N TYR A 82 -2.97 2.30 -19.53
CA TYR A 82 -3.27 3.37 -20.48
C TYR A 82 -4.75 3.29 -20.91
N GLU A 83 -5.47 4.42 -20.82
CA GLU A 83 -6.90 4.55 -21.13
C GLU A 83 -7.89 3.82 -20.21
N GLU A 84 -7.44 3.17 -19.14
CA GLU A 84 -8.34 2.60 -18.12
C GLU A 84 -9.06 3.72 -17.34
N GLY A 85 -10.36 3.53 -17.07
CA GLY A 85 -11.20 4.54 -16.40
C GLY A 85 -11.35 5.82 -17.23
N ASN A 86 -11.00 6.97 -16.65
CA ASN A 86 -11.01 8.26 -17.37
C ASN A 86 -9.69 8.54 -18.14
N GLY A 87 -8.83 7.53 -18.29
CA GLY A 87 -7.48 7.67 -18.86
C GLY A 87 -7.47 8.27 -20.27
N ALA A 88 -8.44 7.97 -21.13
CA ALA A 88 -8.50 8.50 -22.51
C ALA A 88 -8.63 10.03 -22.57
N ASN A 89 -9.24 10.64 -21.55
CA ASN A 89 -9.37 12.09 -21.45
C ASN A 89 -8.15 12.72 -20.75
N ILE A 90 -7.59 12.03 -19.76
CA ILE A 90 -6.49 12.55 -18.92
C ILE A 90 -5.13 12.39 -19.61
N HIS A 91 -4.83 11.23 -20.20
CA HIS A 91 -3.50 10.94 -20.74
C HIS A 91 -3.14 11.83 -21.94
N ARG A 92 -4.13 12.28 -22.73
CA ARG A 92 -3.92 13.24 -23.82
C ARG A 92 -3.41 14.61 -23.33
N LEU A 93 -3.63 14.94 -22.07
CA LEU A 93 -3.16 16.17 -21.44
C LEU A 93 -1.75 16.00 -20.83
N GLY A 94 -1.29 14.77 -20.68
CA GLY A 94 -0.01 14.44 -20.07
C GLY A 94 1.12 14.33 -21.08
N THR A 95 2.34 14.26 -20.57
CA THR A 95 3.54 13.87 -21.33
C THR A 95 4.16 12.64 -20.69
N PHE A 96 4.72 11.75 -21.49
CA PHE A 96 5.46 10.62 -20.97
C PHE A 96 6.76 11.12 -20.32
N GLY A 97 6.92 10.85 -19.02
CA GLY A 97 8.14 11.16 -18.28
C GLY A 97 9.19 10.06 -18.44
N VAL A 98 9.09 9.02 -17.61
CA VAL A 98 10.02 7.88 -17.59
C VAL A 98 9.24 6.60 -17.86
N GLN A 99 9.80 5.75 -18.71
CA GLN A 99 9.31 4.40 -18.95
C GLN A 99 10.27 3.39 -18.31
N MET A 100 9.70 2.36 -17.69
CA MET A 100 10.44 1.26 -17.08
C MET A 100 9.95 -0.07 -17.66
N GLU A 101 10.81 -1.08 -17.63
CA GLU A 101 10.37 -2.45 -17.91
C GLU A 101 9.39 -2.90 -16.83
N LYS A 102 8.20 -3.35 -17.25
CA LYS A 102 7.19 -3.89 -16.34
C LYS A 102 7.45 -5.38 -16.11
N LEU A 103 8.31 -5.67 -15.14
CA LEU A 103 8.63 -7.04 -14.73
C LEU A 103 7.36 -7.77 -14.25
N ASP A 104 7.21 -9.03 -14.66
CA ASP A 104 6.09 -9.88 -14.29
C ASP A 104 6.45 -10.74 -13.08
N GLY A 105 5.89 -10.38 -11.93
CA GLY A 105 6.19 -11.03 -10.66
C GLY A 105 5.33 -10.50 -9.52
N SER A 106 5.75 -10.80 -8.29
CA SER A 106 5.09 -10.31 -7.08
C SER A 106 5.80 -9.06 -6.55
N LEU A 107 5.03 -8.02 -6.23
CA LEU A 107 5.58 -6.82 -5.59
C LEU A 107 6.11 -7.17 -4.19
N ILE A 108 7.39 -6.87 -3.97
CA ILE A 108 8.06 -6.94 -2.68
C ILE A 108 8.39 -5.51 -2.24
N SER A 109 8.18 -5.21 -0.96
CA SER A 109 8.45 -3.89 -0.39
C SER A 109 9.19 -4.03 0.93
N THR A 110 10.14 -3.13 1.16
CA THR A 110 10.87 -3.01 2.43
C THR A 110 9.99 -2.41 3.51
N TYR A 111 10.15 -2.87 4.74
CA TYR A 111 9.57 -2.24 5.91
C TYR A 111 10.55 -2.26 7.09
N LEU A 112 10.40 -1.30 8.00
CA LEU A 112 11.22 -1.22 9.20
C LEU A 112 10.59 -2.04 10.32
N HIS A 113 11.35 -2.95 10.92
CA HIS A 113 10.93 -3.80 12.01
C HIS A 113 12.02 -3.85 13.08
N LYS A 114 11.78 -3.26 14.26
CA LYS A 114 12.75 -3.20 15.36
C LYS A 114 14.15 -2.76 14.88
N GLN A 115 14.20 -1.66 14.10
CA GLN A 115 15.42 -1.12 13.48
C GLN A 115 16.09 -2.03 12.44
N GLN A 116 15.44 -3.11 11.99
CA GLN A 116 15.92 -3.98 10.93
C GLN A 116 15.05 -3.82 9.69
N MET A 117 15.69 -3.76 8.52
CA MET A 117 14.99 -3.84 7.24
C MET A 117 14.48 -5.27 7.06
N LYS A 118 13.18 -5.42 6.80
CA LYS A 118 12.55 -6.69 6.41
C LYS A 118 11.76 -6.49 5.11
N LEU A 119 11.36 -7.61 4.50
CA LEU A 119 10.59 -7.60 3.25
C LEU A 119 9.19 -8.17 3.45
N LYS A 120 8.23 -7.60 2.73
CA LYS A 120 6.86 -8.10 2.64
C LYS A 120 6.37 -8.13 1.21
N SER A 121 5.38 -8.98 0.93
CA SER A 121 4.62 -8.89 -0.32
C SER A 121 3.54 -7.82 -0.22
N LYS A 122 2.66 -7.73 -1.23
CA LYS A 122 1.55 -6.76 -1.27
C LYS A 122 0.75 -6.72 0.04
N ALA A 123 0.35 -7.88 0.56
CA ALA A 123 -0.59 -7.96 1.69
C ALA A 123 -0.17 -8.97 2.79
N SER A 124 1.08 -9.44 2.79
CA SER A 124 1.54 -10.46 3.74
C SER A 124 3.01 -10.32 4.11
N LEU A 125 3.31 -10.58 5.39
CA LEU A 125 4.67 -10.73 5.90
C LEU A 125 5.24 -12.15 5.73
N THR A 126 4.37 -13.13 5.47
CA THR A 126 4.71 -14.56 5.52
C THR A 126 4.30 -15.35 4.27
N SER A 127 3.94 -14.65 3.19
CA SER A 127 3.77 -15.31 1.88
C SER A 127 5.08 -15.93 1.40
N SER A 128 5.03 -16.99 0.58
CA SER A 128 6.23 -17.64 0.06
C SER A 128 7.19 -16.64 -0.60
N GLN A 129 6.68 -15.70 -1.39
CA GLN A 129 7.49 -14.67 -2.03
C GLN A 129 8.17 -13.72 -1.03
N ALA A 130 7.55 -13.46 0.13
CA ALA A 130 8.15 -12.61 1.17
C ALA A 130 9.27 -13.36 1.91
N ILE A 131 9.05 -14.65 2.18
CA ILE A 131 10.04 -15.54 2.79
C ILE A 131 11.24 -15.72 1.86
N GLU A 132 11.00 -16.10 0.61
CA GLU A 132 12.04 -16.29 -0.41
C GLU A 132 12.82 -14.99 -0.66
N ALA A 133 12.14 -13.84 -0.76
CA ALA A 133 12.83 -12.57 -0.93
C ALA A 133 13.68 -12.19 0.29
N THR A 134 13.21 -12.49 1.51
CA THR A 134 14.00 -12.27 2.73
C THR A 134 15.25 -13.15 2.76
N GLN A 135 15.15 -14.40 2.30
CA GLN A 135 16.29 -15.31 2.17
C GLN A 135 17.34 -14.80 1.17
N LEU A 136 16.95 -14.02 0.15
CA LEU A 136 17.91 -13.42 -0.79
C LEU A 136 18.69 -12.23 -0.21
N LEU A 137 18.19 -11.60 0.87
CA LEU A 137 18.87 -10.50 1.55
C LEU A 137 19.88 -10.96 2.61
N THR A 138 19.78 -12.22 3.07
CA THR A 138 20.59 -12.81 4.16
C THR A 138 21.60 -13.80 3.64
#